data_AF-A0A535SC26-F1
#
_entry.id   AF-A0A535SC26-F1
#
_cell.length_a   1.000
_cell.length_b   1.000
_cell.length_c   1.000
_cell.angle_alpha   90.00
_cell.angle_beta   90.00
_cell.angle_gamma   90.00
#
_symmetry.space_group_name_H-M   'P 1'
#
loop_
_entity.id
_entity.type
_entity.pdbx_description
1 polymer ?
#
loop_
_entity_poly.entity_id
_entity_poly.type
_entity_poly.pdbx_seq_one_letter_code
_entity_poly.pdbx_strand_id
1 'polypeptide(L)'
;MFCLLAIMVFLGPRAGILFWYLVDPFRWQHAFHNFNTFIVPLAAGLFLPWTTLMFVIVSPNGTIQPGGIFWIALFFVFDLLSYGSSGYTNRDRFGVPPTTV
;
A
#
# COMPACT_ATOMS: atom_id res chain seq x y z
N MET A 1 22.02 5.03 2.14
CA MET A 1 21.83 3.59 1.83
C MET A 1 20.35 3.26 2.03
N PHE A 2 19.51 3.63 1.06
CA PHE A 2 18.05 3.58 1.18
C PHE A 2 17.45 2.21 0.84
N CYS A 3 18.27 1.23 0.46
CA CYS A 3 17.82 -0.09 0.02
C CYS A 3 17.11 -0.88 1.14
N LEU A 4 17.63 -0.84 2.38
CA LEU A 4 16.97 -1.52 3.52
C LEU A 4 15.61 -0.88 3.83
N LEU A 5 15.52 0.45 3.78
CA LEU A 5 14.28 1.18 4.02
C LEU A 5 13.27 0.93 2.88
N ALA A 6 13.73 0.89 1.64
CA ALA A 6 12.92 0.53 0.48
C ALA A 6 12.41 -0.92 0.57
N ILE A 7 13.24 -1.87 0.99
CA ILE A 7 12.81 -3.26 1.22
C ILE A 7 11.77 -3.32 2.34
N MET A 8 11.97 -2.61 3.46
CA MET A 8 11.02 -2.59 4.57
C MET A 8 9.68 -1.96 4.15
N VAL A 9 9.70 -0.89 3.36
CA VAL A 9 8.49 -0.17 2.92
C VAL A 9 7.77 -0.88 1.77
N PHE A 10 8.46 -1.68 0.96
CA PHE A 10 7.86 -2.39 -0.17
C PHE A 10 7.46 -3.82 0.18
N LEU A 11 8.32 -4.54 0.91
CA LEU A 11 8.07 -5.92 1.36
C LEU A 11 7.26 -5.95 2.67
N GLY A 12 7.49 -5.01 3.58
CA GLY A 12 6.80 -4.92 4.87
C GLY A 12 5.28 -4.88 4.77
N PRO A 13 4.65 -3.99 4.01
CA PRO A 13 3.19 -3.95 3.93
C PRO A 13 2.62 -5.18 3.21
N ARG A 14 3.30 -5.73 2.19
CA ARG A 14 2.87 -6.98 1.51
C ARG A 14 2.92 -8.19 2.45
N ALA A 15 4.02 -8.34 3.19
CA ALA A 15 4.16 -9.38 4.21
C ALA A 15 3.18 -9.16 5.38
N GLY A 16 2.95 -7.91 5.77
CA GLY A 16 1.98 -7.53 6.79
C GLY A 16 0.54 -7.87 6.41
N ILE A 17 0.17 -7.67 5.14
CA ILE A 17 -1.13 -8.10 4.61
C ILE A 17 -1.27 -9.62 4.71
N LEU A 18 -0.28 -10.38 4.24
CA LEU A 18 -0.32 -11.85 4.30
C LEU A 18 -0.41 -12.36 5.74
N PHE A 19 0.41 -11.80 6.64
CA PHE A 19 0.40 -12.16 8.05
C PHE A 19 -0.94 -11.82 8.71
N TRP A 20 -1.46 -10.60 8.53
CA TRP A 20 -2.72 -10.20 9.14
C TRP A 20 -3.91 -10.97 8.57
N TYR A 21 -3.89 -11.27 7.27
CA TYR A 21 -4.92 -12.11 6.64
C TYR A 21 -4.97 -13.51 7.28
N LEU A 22 -3.81 -14.10 7.60
CA LEU A 22 -3.72 -15.40 8.28
C LEU A 22 -4.11 -15.34 9.76
N VAL A 23 -3.83 -14.23 10.45
CA VAL A 23 -4.12 -14.07 11.88
C VAL A 23 -5.60 -13.79 12.14
N ASP A 24 -6.24 -12.95 11.33
CA ASP A 24 -7.64 -12.57 11.52
C ASP A 24 -8.38 -12.45 10.19
N PRO A 25 -8.74 -13.58 9.56
CA PRO A 25 -9.45 -13.57 8.28
C PRO A 25 -10.86 -12.97 8.39
N PHE A 26 -11.47 -13.00 9.58
CA PHE A 26 -12.79 -12.43 9.81
C PHE A 26 -12.78 -10.92 9.60
N ARG A 27 -11.77 -10.20 10.11
CA ARG A 27 -11.60 -8.75 9.86
C ARG A 27 -11.64 -8.41 8.36
N TRP A 28 -10.94 -9.20 7.55
CA TRP A 28 -10.86 -8.99 6.10
C TRP A 28 -12.18 -9.29 5.40
N GLN A 29 -12.91 -10.32 5.84
CA GLN A 29 -14.26 -10.61 5.33
C GLN A 29 -15.25 -9.48 5.62
N HIS A 30 -15.18 -8.85 6.80
CA HIS A 30 -16.05 -7.74 7.16
C HIS A 30 -15.68 -6.45 6.42
N ALA A 31 -14.37 -6.15 6.32
CA ALA A 31 -13.90 -4.95 5.61
C ALA A 31 -14.24 -4.98 4.11
N PHE A 32 -14.14 -6.15 3.47
CA PHE A 32 -14.43 -6.33 2.03
C PHE A 32 -15.80 -6.96 1.73
N HIS A 33 -16.71 -7.01 2.72
CA HIS A 33 -18.03 -7.63 2.58
C HIS A 33 -18.80 -7.13 1.34
N ASN A 34 -18.70 -5.83 1.04
CA ASN A 34 -19.37 -5.19 -0.09
C ASN A 34 -18.91 -5.69 -1.46
N PHE A 35 -17.71 -6.26 -1.57
CA PHE A 35 -17.12 -6.68 -2.85
C PHE A 35 -17.39 -8.16 -3.17
N ASN A 36 -17.87 -8.96 -2.21
CA ASN A 36 -18.26 -10.38 -2.31
C ASN A 36 -17.25 -11.31 -3.04
N THR A 37 -16.02 -10.85 -3.26
CA THR A 37 -15.03 -11.49 -4.13
C THR A 37 -13.64 -11.38 -3.51
N PHE A 38 -12.97 -12.50 -3.31
CA PHE A 38 -11.61 -12.57 -2.75
C PHE A 38 -10.54 -11.90 -3.65
N ILE A 39 -10.82 -11.72 -4.93
CA ILE A 39 -9.91 -11.11 -5.90
C ILE A 39 -9.64 -9.62 -5.61
N VAL A 40 -10.62 -8.90 -5.04
CA VAL A 40 -10.48 -7.46 -4.75
C VAL A 40 -9.40 -7.18 -3.70
N PRO A 41 -9.43 -7.80 -2.49
CA PRO A 41 -8.36 -7.60 -1.51
C PRO A 41 -7.00 -8.10 -2.01
N LEU A 42 -6.97 -9.13 -2.86
CA LEU A 42 -5.72 -9.63 -3.44
C LEU A 42 -5.12 -8.65 -4.46
N ALA A 43 -5.94 -8.10 -5.36
CA ALA A 43 -5.51 -7.09 -6.32
C ALA A 43 -5.08 -5.80 -5.60
N ALA A 44 -5.88 -5.34 -4.64
CA ALA A 44 -5.56 -4.16 -3.84
C ALA A 44 -4.24 -4.35 -3.07
N GLY A 45 -4.04 -5.50 -2.41
CA GLY A 45 -2.79 -5.77 -1.69
C GLY A 45 -1.55 -5.84 -2.58
N LEU A 46 -1.69 -6.19 -3.86
CA LEU A 46 -0.57 -6.29 -4.80
C LEU A 46 -0.16 -4.93 -5.39
N PHE A 47 -1.15 -4.13 -5.83
CA PHE A 47 -0.95 -2.85 -6.49
C PHE A 47 -0.89 -1.66 -5.52
N LEU A 48 -1.51 -1.80 -4.36
CA LEU A 48 -1.89 -0.72 -3.44
C LEU A 48 -1.77 -1.22 -1.98
N PRO A 49 -0.58 -1.71 -1.56
CA PRO A 49 -0.42 -2.40 -0.29
C PRO A 49 -0.69 -1.49 0.92
N TRP A 50 -0.27 -0.23 0.87
CA TRP A 50 -0.44 0.69 2.01
C TRP A 50 -1.88 1.12 2.20
N THR A 51 -2.54 1.46 1.10
CA THR A 51 -3.98 1.78 1.10
C THR A 51 -4.83 0.61 1.56
N THR A 52 -4.49 -0.62 1.18
CA THR A 52 -5.22 -1.82 1.61
C THR A 52 -5.17 -2.00 3.12
N LEU A 53 -3.98 -1.84 3.74
CA LEU A 53 -3.84 -1.90 5.19
C LEU A 53 -4.66 -0.80 5.87
N MET A 54 -4.58 0.44 5.37
CA MET A 54 -5.37 1.52 5.98
C MET A 54 -6.86 1.33 5.80
N PHE A 55 -7.30 0.80 4.65
CA PHE A 55 -8.70 0.48 4.42
C PHE A 55 -9.22 -0.49 5.48
N VAL A 56 -8.53 -1.61 5.73
CA VAL A 56 -8.92 -2.61 6.74
C VAL A 56 -8.91 -2.06 8.18
N ILE A 57 -8.04 -1.09 8.47
CA ILE A 57 -8.02 -0.39 9.76
C ILE A 57 -9.26 0.50 9.92
N VAL A 58 -9.56 1.29 8.89
CA VAL A 58 -10.60 2.33 8.89
C VAL A 58 -12.01 1.78 8.68
N SER A 59 -12.15 0.61 8.04
CA SER A 59 -13.43 -0.04 7.73
C SER A 59 -13.63 -1.39 8.45
N PRO A 60 -13.54 -1.47 9.79
CA PRO A 60 -13.62 -2.75 10.52
C PRO A 60 -14.94 -3.51 10.29
N ASN A 61 -16.04 -2.80 10.01
CA ASN A 61 -17.37 -3.37 9.73
C ASN A 61 -17.84 -3.05 8.29
N GLY A 62 -16.92 -2.81 7.35
CA GLY A 62 -17.25 -2.44 5.96
C GLY A 62 -17.78 -1.01 5.78
N THR A 63 -17.92 -0.24 6.88
CA THR A 63 -18.24 1.18 6.87
C THR A 63 -17.01 2.00 7.22
N ILE A 64 -16.70 3.01 6.40
CA ILE A 64 -15.57 3.92 6.61
C ILE A 64 -15.88 4.84 7.80
N GLN A 65 -15.02 4.84 8.80
CA GLN A 65 -15.16 5.76 9.95
C GLN A 65 -15.07 7.23 9.52
N PRO A 66 -15.74 8.16 10.23
CA PRO A 66 -15.63 9.59 9.95
C PRO A 66 -14.16 10.06 10.00
N GLY A 67 -13.68 10.67 8.91
CA GLY A 67 -12.26 11.07 8.77
C GLY A 67 -11.34 9.98 8.20
N GLY A 68 -11.84 8.75 8.06
CA GLY A 68 -11.12 7.62 7.46
C GLY A 68 -10.68 7.85 6.02
N ILE A 69 -11.47 8.61 5.25
CA ILE A 69 -11.16 8.93 3.85
C ILE A 69 -9.86 9.74 3.71
N PHE A 70 -9.55 10.60 4.69
CA PHE A 70 -8.31 11.38 4.71
C PHE A 70 -7.10 10.44 4.82
N TRP A 71 -7.17 9.45 5.70
CA TRP A 71 -6.10 8.45 5.86
C TRP A 71 -5.94 7.58 4.63
N ILE A 72 -7.03 7.14 4.01
CA ILE A 72 -6.96 6.36 2.77
C ILE A 72 -6.28 7.19 1.66
N ALA A 73 -6.66 8.45 1.49
CA ALA A 73 -6.05 9.34 0.49
C ALA A 73 -4.54 9.58 0.76
N LEU A 74 -4.16 9.75 2.02
CA LEU A 74 -2.75 9.93 2.40
C LEU A 74 -1.91 8.69 2.05
N PHE A 75 -2.39 7.50 2.41
CA PHE A 75 -1.66 6.26 2.14
C PHE A 75 -1.68 5.88 0.66
N PHE A 76 -2.65 6.37 -0.12
CA PHE A 76 -2.65 6.26 -1.59
C PHE A 76 -1.47 7.04 -2.20
N VAL A 77 -1.19 8.23 -1.67
CA VAL A 77 0.00 8.99 -2.07
C VAL A 77 1.28 8.22 -1.70
N PHE A 78 1.31 7.54 -0.55
CA PHE A 78 2.46 6.69 -0.18
C PHE A 78 2.69 5.52 -1.15
N ASP A 79 1.62 4.88 -1.63
CA ASP A 79 1.74 3.85 -2.67
C ASP A 79 2.36 4.46 -3.95
N LEU A 80 1.90 5.62 -4.39
CA LEU A 80 2.42 6.30 -5.59
C LEU A 80 3.89 6.74 -5.44
N LEU A 81 4.25 7.29 -4.28
CA LEU A 81 5.62 7.69 -3.95
C LEU A 81 6.56 6.47 -3.91
N SER A 82 6.07 5.33 -3.42
CA SER A 82 6.84 4.09 -3.39
C SER A 82 7.21 3.64 -4.81
N TYR A 83 6.29 3.74 -5.78
CA TYR A 83 6.58 3.49 -7.18
C TYR A 83 7.51 4.54 -7.82
N GLY A 84 7.31 5.83 -7.53
CA GLY A 84 8.11 6.91 -8.12
C GLY A 84 9.55 7.00 -7.60
N SER A 85 9.79 6.63 -6.34
CA SER A 85 11.10 6.72 -5.68
C SER A 85 12.20 5.90 -6.38
N SER A 86 11.84 4.74 -6.95
CA SER A 86 12.76 3.88 -7.70
C SER A 86 13.15 4.50 -9.05
N GLY A 87 12.25 5.21 -9.72
CA GLY A 87 12.53 5.92 -10.97
C GLY A 87 13.41 7.16 -10.76
N TYR A 88 13.09 7.97 -9.74
CA TYR A 88 13.84 9.20 -9.43
C TYR A 88 15.31 8.94 -9.07
N THR A 89 15.61 7.81 -8.44
CA THR A 89 16.98 7.41 -8.08
C THR A 89 17.79 6.89 -9.27
N ASN A 90 17.14 6.35 -10.31
CA ASN A 90 17.81 5.79 -11.48
C ASN A 90 17.87 6.76 -12.68
N ARG A 91 17.60 8.07 -12.48
CA ARG A 91 17.53 9.05 -13.58
C ARG A 91 18.81 9.17 -14.39
N ASP A 92 19.97 8.99 -13.74
CA ASP A 92 21.29 9.11 -14.35
C ASP A 92 21.61 7.93 -15.28
N ARG A 93 20.84 6.83 -15.19
CA ARG A 93 20.96 5.65 -16.07
C ARG A 93 20.15 5.76 -17.35
N PHE A 94 19.21 6.71 -17.43
CA PHE A 94 18.32 6.90 -18.57
C PHE A 94 18.70 8.08 -19.48
N GLY A 95 19.96 8.55 -19.42
CA GLY A 95 20.50 9.48 -20.42
C GLY A 95 20.12 10.96 -20.23
N VAL A 96 19.69 11.36 -19.03
CA VAL A 96 19.67 12.79 -18.67
C VAL A 96 21.11 13.16 -18.27
N PRO A 97 21.80 14.06 -19.00
CA PRO A 97 23.15 14.45 -18.63
C PRO A 97 23.13 15.08 -17.23
N PRO A 98 24.11 14.77 -16.36
CA PRO A 98 24.17 15.36 -15.03
C PRO A 98 24.29 16.87 -15.18
N THR A 99 23.29 17.62 -14.73
CA THR A 99 23.42 19.07 -14.57
C THR A 99 24.30 19.31 -13.36
N THR A 100 25.58 19.57 -13.63
CA THR A 100 26.58 20.02 -12.68
C THR A 100 26.10 21.28 -11.95
N VAL A 101 25.88 21.17 -10.64
CA VAL A 101 25.94 22.27 -9.66
C VAL A 101 26.70 21.77 -8.44
#